data_AF-A0AAN4RKU9-F1
#
_entry.id   AF-A0AAN4RKU9-F1
#
_cell.length_a   1.000
_cell.length_b   1.000
_cell.length_c   1.000
_cell.angle_alpha   90.00
_cell.angle_beta   90.00
_cell.angle_gamma   90.00
#
_symmetry.space_group_name_H-M   'P 1'
#
loop_
_entity.id
_entity.type
_entity.pdbx_description
1 polymer ?
#
loop_
_entity_poly.entity_id
_entity_poly.type
_entity_poly.pdbx_seq_one_letter_code
_entity_poly.pdbx_strand_id
1 'polypeptide(L)'
;MKKFRIAIAGGGSTFTPGIVSMLLVNYDRLPISEIKLYDNYEERQSSIGKACKIMLRERHPEVEFSYTTDPEQAFSNVDFVMAHIRVGLYAMREQDEKIPLSHGVVGQETCGPGGIAYGMRSIAGVIEILDYMEEYSPDAWMLNYSNPAAIVAEATRRLRPHSNIINICDMPVSIENTFAGILGLESRKELVVRYFGLNHFGWWTSITDKSGKDLMPQLKEWVSEHGYESNTEDFQHRAPSWKETFRKVKDVYSVVPDMLPNTYLKYYLYPDYVVEHSDKDYTRANEVMNSREKEVFTTAEKIVASDTAEGYEFHSGAHASFIIDLASAIAYNTKERMLLIVPNNGAIINFPANAMVEIPCLVGSDGPEPLVMGEIPTFQKGMMEEQVAVEKLVVDAWVEGSYQKLWQAFTLSATVPSAGVAKEVLDDLIEANKDFWPVLR
;
A
#
# COMPACT_ATOMS: atom_id res chain seq x y z
N MET A 1 23.07 -8.96 -19.80
CA MET A 1 21.80 -9.22 -19.08
C MET A 1 20.68 -8.49 -19.80
N LYS A 2 19.45 -9.02 -19.80
CA LYS A 2 18.26 -8.29 -20.30
C LYS A 2 18.13 -7.00 -19.48
N LYS A 3 17.91 -5.87 -20.16
CA LYS A 3 17.55 -4.60 -19.53
C LYS A 3 16.03 -4.42 -19.59
N PHE A 4 15.45 -3.82 -18.57
CA PHE A 4 14.00 -3.62 -18.45
C PHE A 4 13.60 -2.17 -18.70
N ARG A 5 12.37 -1.97 -19.19
CA ARG A 5 11.74 -0.67 -19.38
C ARG A 5 10.60 -0.52 -18.38
N ILE A 6 10.60 0.57 -17.64
CA ILE A 6 9.69 0.78 -16.50
C ILE A 6 8.89 2.05 -16.71
N ALA A 7 7.56 1.94 -16.65
CA ALA A 7 6.69 3.09 -16.41
C ALA A 7 6.38 3.22 -14.93
N ILE A 8 6.45 4.43 -14.40
CA ILE A 8 6.05 4.77 -13.03
C ILE A 8 4.78 5.62 -13.12
N ALA A 9 3.64 5.07 -12.72
CA ALA A 9 2.35 5.75 -12.75
C ALA A 9 2.07 6.46 -11.41
N GLY A 10 1.87 7.78 -11.47
CA GLY A 10 1.88 8.69 -10.33
C GLY A 10 3.23 9.40 -10.17
N GLY A 11 3.86 9.79 -11.28
CA GLY A 11 5.19 10.41 -11.32
C GLY A 11 5.34 11.66 -10.46
N GLY A 12 4.28 12.44 -10.24
CA GLY A 12 4.24 13.59 -9.35
C GLY A 12 4.12 13.25 -7.85
N SER A 13 4.17 11.98 -7.48
CA SER A 13 4.17 11.54 -6.08
C SER A 13 5.43 11.99 -5.33
N THR A 14 5.27 12.27 -4.05
CA THR A 14 6.40 12.56 -3.14
C THR A 14 7.31 11.35 -2.94
N PHE A 15 6.89 10.15 -3.37
CA PHE A 15 7.69 8.93 -3.29
C PHE A 15 8.51 8.63 -4.53
N THR A 16 8.17 9.21 -5.69
CA THR A 16 8.83 8.93 -6.97
C THR A 16 10.34 9.14 -6.93
N PRO A 17 10.88 10.25 -6.37
CA PRO A 17 12.34 10.43 -6.33
C PRO A 17 13.07 9.33 -5.54
N GLY A 18 12.47 8.88 -4.44
CA GLY A 18 13.01 7.77 -3.64
C GLY A 18 12.98 6.44 -4.40
N ILE A 19 11.87 6.15 -5.12
CA ILE A 19 11.75 4.96 -5.95
C ILE A 19 12.80 4.97 -7.08
N VAL A 20 12.93 6.10 -7.80
CA VAL A 20 13.95 6.27 -8.83
C VAL A 20 15.34 6.08 -8.26
N SER A 21 15.68 6.74 -7.15
CA SER A 21 16.98 6.57 -6.47
C SER A 21 17.27 5.10 -6.16
N MET A 22 16.27 4.35 -5.70
CA MET A 22 16.43 2.96 -5.30
C MET A 22 16.55 2.00 -6.49
N LEU A 23 15.88 2.29 -7.61
CA LEU A 23 16.09 1.62 -8.90
C LEU A 23 17.54 1.79 -9.38
N LEU A 24 18.11 2.97 -9.23
CA LEU A 24 19.52 3.22 -9.56
C LEU A 24 20.48 2.47 -8.62
N VAL A 25 20.24 2.51 -7.31
CA VAL A 25 21.07 1.78 -6.32
C VAL A 25 21.05 0.27 -6.53
N ASN A 26 19.96 -0.29 -7.07
CA ASN A 26 19.81 -1.72 -7.32
C ASN A 26 19.95 -2.09 -8.81
N TYR A 27 20.59 -1.23 -9.62
CA TYR A 27 20.76 -1.44 -11.05
C TYR A 27 21.40 -2.80 -11.39
N ASP A 28 22.34 -3.28 -10.57
CA ASP A 28 22.98 -4.58 -10.78
C ASP A 28 22.02 -5.77 -10.60
N ARG A 29 20.98 -5.60 -9.77
CA ARG A 29 19.97 -6.63 -9.51
C ARG A 29 18.87 -6.61 -10.56
N LEU A 30 18.51 -5.42 -11.05
CA LEU A 30 17.49 -5.22 -12.07
C LEU A 30 17.99 -4.15 -13.06
N PRO A 31 18.77 -4.52 -14.10
CA PRO A 31 19.30 -3.57 -15.05
C PRO A 31 18.19 -2.88 -15.84
N ILE A 32 18.21 -1.56 -15.91
CA ILE A 32 17.16 -0.75 -16.55
C ILE A 32 17.73 -0.11 -17.82
N SER A 33 16.95 -0.07 -18.89
CA SER A 33 17.27 0.70 -20.10
C SER A 33 16.50 2.00 -20.18
N GLU A 34 15.28 2.03 -19.64
CA GLU A 34 14.40 3.20 -19.76
C GLU A 34 13.48 3.33 -18.53
N ILE A 35 13.31 4.55 -18.04
CA ILE A 35 12.32 4.93 -17.02
C ILE A 35 11.44 6.05 -17.58
N LYS A 36 10.13 5.82 -17.56
CA LYS A 36 9.10 6.79 -17.96
C LYS A 36 8.24 7.16 -16.76
N LEU A 37 8.10 8.44 -16.45
CA LEU A 37 7.11 8.89 -15.47
C LEU A 37 5.80 9.26 -16.17
N TYR A 38 4.69 8.81 -15.61
CA TYR A 38 3.34 9.17 -16.04
C TYR A 38 2.55 9.77 -14.90
N ASP A 39 1.84 10.85 -15.16
CA ASP A 39 0.91 11.48 -14.22
C ASP A 39 -0.14 12.27 -15.01
N ASN A 40 -1.34 12.41 -14.48
CA ASN A 40 -2.38 13.25 -15.09
C ASN A 40 -2.29 14.72 -14.65
N TYR A 41 -1.37 15.05 -13.72
CA TYR A 41 -1.12 16.40 -13.24
C TYR A 41 0.28 16.90 -13.64
N GLU A 42 0.37 17.52 -14.82
CA GLU A 42 1.63 17.95 -15.44
C GLU A 42 2.48 18.84 -14.55
N GLU A 43 1.89 19.90 -13.96
CA GLU A 43 2.62 20.89 -13.16
C GLU A 43 3.33 20.22 -11.97
N ARG A 44 2.59 19.34 -11.27
CA ARG A 44 3.13 18.57 -10.14
C ARG A 44 4.22 17.60 -10.59
N GLN A 45 4.00 16.86 -11.67
CA GLN A 45 4.99 15.90 -12.19
C GLN A 45 6.26 16.60 -12.70
N SER A 46 6.14 17.74 -13.36
CA SER A 46 7.27 18.46 -13.98
C SER A 46 8.37 18.80 -12.96
N SER A 47 8.02 19.22 -11.75
CA SER A 47 9.01 19.50 -10.69
C SER A 47 9.81 18.25 -10.30
N ILE A 48 9.13 17.12 -10.14
CA ILE A 48 9.74 15.84 -9.80
C ILE A 48 10.55 15.27 -10.98
N GLY A 49 9.96 15.25 -12.17
CA GLY A 49 10.57 14.71 -13.38
C GLY A 49 11.87 15.42 -13.75
N LYS A 50 11.93 16.75 -13.63
CA LYS A 50 13.17 17.52 -13.86
C LYS A 50 14.28 17.15 -12.88
N ALA A 51 13.96 17.02 -11.59
CA ALA A 51 14.93 16.61 -10.57
C ALA A 51 15.43 15.18 -10.80
N CYS A 52 14.53 14.24 -11.08
CA CYS A 52 14.90 12.86 -11.41
C CYS A 52 15.76 12.79 -12.68
N LYS A 53 15.48 13.59 -13.71
CA LYS A 53 16.31 13.65 -14.93
C LYS A 53 17.76 14.04 -14.63
N ILE A 54 17.98 15.02 -13.74
CA ILE A 54 19.31 15.42 -13.29
C ILE A 54 19.99 14.28 -12.52
N MET A 55 19.28 13.64 -11.60
CA MET A 55 19.79 12.49 -10.85
C MET A 55 20.24 11.33 -11.77
N LEU A 56 19.43 11.00 -12.78
CA LEU A 56 19.78 9.94 -13.74
C LEU A 56 20.98 10.34 -14.60
N ARG A 57 21.04 11.59 -15.09
CA ARG A 57 22.18 12.09 -15.88
C ARG A 57 23.51 11.95 -15.14
N GLU A 58 23.52 12.16 -13.83
CA GLU A 58 24.74 12.10 -13.01
C GLU A 58 25.14 10.68 -12.60
N ARG A 59 24.16 9.82 -12.33
CA ARG A 59 24.40 8.48 -11.75
C ARG A 59 24.40 7.35 -12.78
N HIS A 60 23.51 7.42 -13.77
CA HIS A 60 23.29 6.40 -14.81
C HIS A 60 22.88 7.05 -16.15
N PRO A 61 23.79 7.80 -16.81
CA PRO A 61 23.48 8.53 -18.06
C PRO A 61 23.09 7.61 -19.22
N GLU A 62 23.33 6.31 -19.12
CA GLU A 62 22.95 5.28 -20.09
C GLU A 62 21.48 4.84 -19.99
N VAL A 63 20.75 5.27 -18.95
CA VAL A 63 19.31 4.99 -18.78
C VAL A 63 18.52 6.10 -19.44
N GLU A 64 17.69 5.76 -20.41
CA GLU A 64 16.77 6.70 -21.03
C GLU A 64 15.71 7.15 -20.02
N PHE A 65 15.44 8.46 -19.96
CA PHE A 65 14.49 9.02 -19.01
C PHE A 65 13.56 10.04 -19.67
N SER A 66 12.27 9.88 -19.43
CA SER A 66 11.24 10.83 -19.85
C SER A 66 10.12 10.93 -18.80
N TYR A 67 9.34 12.01 -18.87
CA TYR A 67 8.09 12.15 -18.13
C TYR A 67 7.05 12.77 -19.05
N THR A 68 5.81 12.30 -18.97
CA THR A 68 4.73 12.70 -19.88
C THR A 68 3.36 12.60 -19.19
N THR A 69 2.36 13.24 -19.78
CA THR A 69 0.94 13.07 -19.43
C THR A 69 0.19 12.26 -20.50
N ASP A 70 0.88 11.87 -21.57
CA ASP A 70 0.34 11.09 -22.68
C ASP A 70 0.44 9.58 -22.40
N PRO A 71 -0.70 8.85 -22.34
CA PRO A 71 -0.69 7.42 -22.03
C PRO A 71 0.11 6.58 -23.03
N GLU A 72 -0.02 6.83 -24.33
CA GLU A 72 0.68 6.07 -25.36
C GLU A 72 2.21 6.16 -25.17
N GLN A 73 2.74 7.37 -25.00
CA GLN A 73 4.17 7.58 -24.73
C GLN A 73 4.64 6.87 -23.47
N ALA A 74 3.86 6.94 -22.38
CA ALA A 74 4.20 6.36 -21.09
C ALA A 74 4.19 4.83 -21.09
N PHE A 75 3.15 4.22 -21.65
CA PHE A 75 2.89 2.78 -21.49
C PHE A 75 3.31 1.95 -22.70
N SER A 76 3.79 2.56 -23.79
CA SER A 76 4.36 1.82 -24.92
C SER A 76 5.69 1.16 -24.57
N ASN A 77 5.82 -0.13 -24.93
CA ASN A 77 7.06 -0.90 -24.90
C ASN A 77 7.69 -1.04 -23.50
N VAL A 78 6.88 -1.17 -22.44
CA VAL A 78 7.36 -1.36 -21.06
C VAL A 78 7.29 -2.83 -20.64
N ASP A 79 8.19 -3.25 -19.75
CA ASP A 79 8.15 -4.58 -19.12
C ASP A 79 7.37 -4.54 -17.78
N PHE A 80 7.44 -3.40 -17.08
CA PHE A 80 6.79 -3.21 -15.79
C PHE A 80 6.12 -1.84 -15.68
N VAL A 81 4.95 -1.82 -15.04
CA VAL A 81 4.28 -0.60 -14.57
C VAL A 81 4.31 -0.59 -13.04
N MET A 82 5.01 0.36 -12.44
CA MET A 82 5.02 0.57 -10.99
C MET A 82 4.00 1.64 -10.64
N ALA A 83 2.89 1.27 -9.98
CA ALA A 83 1.76 2.16 -9.76
C ALA A 83 1.61 2.57 -8.29
N HIS A 84 1.58 3.88 -8.07
CA HIS A 84 1.39 4.50 -6.75
C HIS A 84 0.66 5.85 -6.84
N ILE A 85 -0.39 5.87 -7.66
CA ILE A 85 -1.32 6.98 -7.74
C ILE A 85 -2.10 7.18 -6.44
N ARG A 86 -2.50 8.43 -6.21
CA ARG A 86 -3.47 8.84 -5.18
C ARG A 86 -4.50 9.77 -5.80
N VAL A 87 -5.62 9.20 -6.21
CA VAL A 87 -6.73 9.97 -6.78
C VAL A 87 -7.29 10.94 -5.71
N GLY A 88 -7.29 12.23 -6.04
CA GLY A 88 -7.68 13.31 -5.13
C GLY A 88 -6.54 13.90 -4.26
N LEU A 89 -5.31 13.39 -4.40
CA LEU A 89 -4.10 13.88 -3.70
C LEU A 89 -4.30 13.95 -2.16
N TYR A 90 -3.53 14.81 -1.48
CA TYR A 90 -3.64 15.00 -0.03
C TYR A 90 -4.85 15.83 0.39
N ALA A 91 -5.40 16.65 -0.51
CA ALA A 91 -6.60 17.43 -0.24
C ALA A 91 -7.81 16.51 0.02
N MET A 92 -8.01 15.47 -0.80
CA MET A 92 -9.07 14.50 -0.53
C MET A 92 -8.75 13.59 0.65
N ARG A 93 -7.48 13.23 0.86
CA ARG A 93 -7.07 12.49 2.06
C ARG A 93 -7.42 13.25 3.35
N GLU A 94 -7.26 14.58 3.36
CA GLU A 94 -7.67 15.41 4.50
C GLU A 94 -9.18 15.31 4.74
N GLN A 95 -10.01 15.30 3.68
CA GLN A 95 -11.45 15.09 3.82
C GLN A 95 -11.78 13.68 4.35
N ASP A 96 -11.11 12.65 3.84
CA ASP A 96 -11.27 11.26 4.30
C ASP A 96 -10.95 11.09 5.79
N GLU A 97 -10.03 11.88 6.32
CA GLU A 97 -9.64 11.85 7.73
C GLU A 97 -10.57 12.75 8.57
N LYS A 98 -10.87 13.97 8.12
CA LYS A 98 -11.64 14.94 8.92
C LYS A 98 -13.14 14.67 8.98
N ILE A 99 -13.76 14.26 7.88
CA ILE A 99 -15.21 14.04 7.83
C ILE A 99 -15.62 12.97 8.84
N PRO A 100 -15.06 11.74 8.84
CA PRO A 100 -15.43 10.72 9.81
C PRO A 100 -15.14 11.16 11.26
N LEU A 101 -14.01 11.82 11.51
CA LEU A 101 -13.66 12.32 12.85
C LEU A 101 -14.68 13.34 13.37
N SER A 102 -15.28 14.15 12.50
CA SER A 102 -16.31 15.11 12.89
C SER A 102 -17.60 14.44 13.40
N HIS A 103 -17.83 13.17 13.00
CA HIS A 103 -18.91 12.30 13.45
C HIS A 103 -18.50 11.31 14.56
N GLY A 104 -17.30 11.47 15.14
CA GLY A 104 -16.80 10.58 16.18
C GLY A 104 -16.42 9.19 15.68
N VAL A 105 -16.04 9.08 14.40
CA VAL A 105 -15.63 7.83 13.74
C VAL A 105 -14.16 7.92 13.30
N VAL A 106 -13.48 6.79 13.24
CA VAL A 106 -12.09 6.71 12.77
C VAL A 106 -11.96 7.34 11.37
N GLY A 107 -11.16 8.40 11.28
CA GLY A 107 -10.71 9.00 10.02
C GLY A 107 -9.29 8.55 9.70
N GLN A 108 -9.13 7.72 8.68
CA GLN A 108 -7.83 7.14 8.31
C GLN A 108 -7.78 6.88 6.80
N GLU A 109 -6.57 6.93 6.24
CA GLU A 109 -6.31 6.81 4.80
C GLU A 109 -6.87 5.55 4.12
N THR A 110 -6.84 4.39 4.79
CA THR A 110 -7.15 3.07 4.21
C THR A 110 -8.10 2.23 5.06
N CYS A 111 -8.48 2.71 6.24
CA CYS A 111 -9.36 2.01 7.18
C CYS A 111 -10.57 2.87 7.52
N GLY A 112 -11.70 2.22 7.81
CA GLY A 112 -12.96 2.87 8.10
C GLY A 112 -13.50 3.70 6.92
N PRO A 113 -14.44 4.64 7.17
CA PRO A 113 -15.09 5.44 6.13
C PRO A 113 -14.12 6.21 5.22
N GLY A 114 -13.01 6.73 5.78
CA GLY A 114 -11.98 7.42 4.99
C GLY A 114 -11.31 6.50 3.97
N GLY A 115 -10.94 5.29 4.40
CA GLY A 115 -10.42 4.25 3.51
C GLY A 115 -11.42 3.82 2.45
N ILE A 116 -12.69 3.66 2.82
CA ILE A 116 -13.76 3.34 1.86
C ILE A 116 -13.89 4.46 0.81
N ALA A 117 -13.89 5.72 1.26
CA ALA A 117 -14.00 6.86 0.38
C ALA A 117 -12.84 6.98 -0.61
N TYR A 118 -11.62 6.74 -0.12
CA TYR A 118 -10.45 6.67 -0.97
C TYR A 118 -10.52 5.50 -1.95
N GLY A 119 -11.00 4.33 -1.51
CA GLY A 119 -11.24 3.17 -2.38
C GLY A 119 -12.17 3.48 -3.55
N MET A 120 -13.30 4.14 -3.28
CA MET A 120 -14.24 4.57 -4.32
C MET A 120 -13.60 5.47 -5.38
N ARG A 121 -12.64 6.33 -4.99
CA ARG A 121 -11.87 7.15 -5.95
C ARG A 121 -10.81 6.34 -6.70
N SER A 122 -10.11 5.44 -6.00
CA SER A 122 -8.98 4.70 -6.55
C SER A 122 -9.36 3.67 -7.61
N ILE A 123 -10.56 3.08 -7.56
CA ILE A 123 -10.99 2.03 -8.50
C ILE A 123 -10.84 2.51 -9.95
N ALA A 124 -11.38 3.69 -10.28
CA ALA A 124 -11.34 4.21 -11.65
C ALA A 124 -9.90 4.45 -12.13
N GLY A 125 -9.08 5.13 -11.32
CA GLY A 125 -7.70 5.47 -11.71
C GLY A 125 -6.80 4.24 -11.87
N VAL A 126 -6.98 3.19 -11.06
CA VAL A 126 -6.20 1.95 -11.21
C VAL A 126 -6.64 1.16 -12.43
N ILE A 127 -7.94 1.06 -12.69
CA ILE A 127 -8.46 0.40 -13.90
C ILE A 127 -7.99 1.13 -15.15
N GLU A 128 -7.98 2.46 -15.15
CA GLU A 128 -7.49 3.27 -16.26
C GLU A 128 -6.00 3.00 -16.59
N ILE A 129 -5.12 3.00 -15.58
CA ILE A 129 -3.69 2.69 -15.78
C ILE A 129 -3.49 1.27 -16.29
N LEU A 130 -4.26 0.32 -15.75
CA LEU A 130 -4.20 -1.07 -16.17
C LEU A 130 -4.64 -1.23 -17.63
N ASP A 131 -5.71 -0.54 -18.04
CA ASP A 131 -6.19 -0.55 -19.42
C ASP A 131 -5.15 0.06 -20.38
N TYR A 132 -4.50 1.17 -20.00
CA TYR A 132 -3.39 1.71 -20.79
C TYR A 132 -2.22 0.73 -20.89
N MET A 133 -1.87 0.05 -19.80
CA MET A 133 -0.83 -0.98 -19.84
C MET A 133 -1.18 -2.09 -20.82
N GLU A 134 -2.40 -2.62 -20.77
CA GLU A 134 -2.86 -3.70 -21.66
C GLU A 134 -2.92 -3.27 -23.13
N GLU A 135 -3.30 -2.01 -23.39
CA GLU A 135 -3.36 -1.44 -24.74
C GLU A 135 -1.98 -1.29 -25.36
N TYR A 136 -1.01 -0.73 -24.63
CA TYR A 136 0.29 -0.34 -25.19
C TYR A 136 1.43 -1.32 -24.89
N SER A 137 1.27 -2.21 -23.90
CA SER A 137 2.24 -3.25 -23.50
C SER A 137 1.54 -4.47 -22.86
N PRO A 138 0.82 -5.30 -23.62
CA PRO A 138 -0.02 -6.39 -23.10
C PRO A 138 0.73 -7.46 -22.28
N ASP A 139 2.04 -7.62 -22.49
CA ASP A 139 2.88 -8.58 -21.76
C ASP A 139 3.50 -7.99 -20.48
N ALA A 140 3.29 -6.71 -20.19
CA ALA A 140 3.84 -6.04 -19.02
C ALA A 140 3.16 -6.50 -17.72
N TRP A 141 3.88 -6.38 -16.61
CA TRP A 141 3.34 -6.58 -15.27
C TRP A 141 3.10 -5.26 -14.55
N MET A 142 1.90 -5.07 -14.02
CA MET A 142 1.59 -3.99 -13.09
C MET A 142 1.92 -4.41 -11.66
N LEU A 143 2.89 -3.72 -11.05
CA LEU A 143 3.22 -3.83 -9.64
C LEU A 143 2.48 -2.71 -8.91
N ASN A 144 1.29 -3.03 -8.40
CA ASN A 144 0.39 -2.06 -7.80
C ASN A 144 0.56 -1.99 -6.29
N TYR A 145 1.04 -0.84 -5.82
CA TYR A 145 1.12 -0.47 -4.40
C TYR A 145 0.37 0.85 -4.13
N SER A 146 -0.55 1.22 -5.02
CA SER A 146 -1.61 2.18 -4.72
C SER A 146 -2.58 1.60 -3.69
N ASN A 147 -3.05 2.49 -2.83
CA ASN A 147 -4.02 2.18 -1.79
C ASN A 147 -5.43 2.68 -2.13
N PRO A 148 -6.47 2.22 -1.41
CA PRO A 148 -6.46 1.12 -0.43
C PRO A 148 -6.44 -0.24 -1.15
N ALA A 149 -5.38 -1.02 -0.96
CA ALA A 149 -5.10 -2.17 -1.82
C ALA A 149 -6.16 -3.28 -1.71
N ALA A 150 -6.81 -3.48 -0.55
CA ALA A 150 -7.89 -4.46 -0.40
C ALA A 150 -9.08 -4.22 -1.36
N ILE A 151 -9.60 -2.98 -1.39
CA ILE A 151 -10.73 -2.59 -2.24
C ILE A 151 -10.34 -2.62 -3.71
N VAL A 152 -9.16 -2.09 -4.05
CA VAL A 152 -8.64 -2.06 -5.43
C VAL A 152 -8.37 -3.48 -5.95
N ALA A 153 -7.83 -4.36 -5.10
CA ALA A 153 -7.62 -5.76 -5.44
C ALA A 153 -8.94 -6.49 -5.71
N GLU A 154 -9.99 -6.26 -4.90
CA GLU A 154 -11.30 -6.84 -5.16
C GLU A 154 -11.93 -6.28 -6.45
N ALA A 155 -11.76 -4.99 -6.74
CA ALA A 155 -12.24 -4.39 -7.97
C ALA A 155 -11.55 -4.98 -9.20
N THR A 156 -10.22 -5.09 -9.20
CA THR A 156 -9.45 -5.68 -10.29
C THR A 156 -9.73 -7.18 -10.44
N ARG A 157 -9.89 -7.93 -9.34
CA ARG A 157 -10.34 -9.35 -9.38
C ARG A 157 -11.68 -9.53 -10.11
N ARG A 158 -12.60 -8.57 -10.00
CA ARG A 158 -13.91 -8.64 -10.66
C ARG A 158 -13.91 -8.12 -12.08
N LEU A 159 -13.29 -6.95 -12.29
CA LEU A 159 -13.38 -6.20 -13.54
C LEU A 159 -12.30 -6.57 -14.54
N ARG A 160 -11.18 -7.12 -14.05
CA ARG A 160 -9.94 -7.41 -14.80
C ARG A 160 -9.30 -8.73 -14.31
N PRO A 161 -10.05 -9.86 -14.32
CA PRO A 161 -9.62 -11.11 -13.69
C PRO A 161 -8.42 -11.81 -14.35
N HIS A 162 -8.01 -11.36 -15.53
CA HIS A 162 -6.94 -11.98 -16.34
C HIS A 162 -5.74 -11.07 -16.55
N SER A 163 -5.77 -9.87 -15.98
CA SER A 163 -4.72 -8.87 -16.16
C SER A 163 -3.49 -9.22 -15.32
N ASN A 164 -2.31 -8.90 -15.84
CA ASN A 164 -1.03 -9.11 -15.17
C ASN A 164 -0.79 -8.05 -14.09
N ILE A 165 -1.59 -8.06 -13.02
CA ILE A 165 -1.48 -7.16 -11.88
C ILE A 165 -1.15 -7.92 -10.61
N ILE A 166 -0.18 -7.41 -9.86
CA ILE A 166 0.13 -7.86 -8.51
C ILE A 166 -0.11 -6.70 -7.55
N ASN A 167 -1.09 -6.87 -6.66
CA ASN A 167 -1.35 -5.94 -5.57
C ASN A 167 -0.46 -6.32 -4.37
N ILE A 168 0.25 -5.34 -3.82
CA ILE A 168 1.25 -5.56 -2.77
C ILE A 168 1.29 -4.39 -1.78
N CYS A 169 1.66 -4.70 -0.54
CA CYS A 169 1.74 -3.75 0.56
C CYS A 169 3.10 -3.81 1.25
N ASP A 170 3.56 -2.67 1.72
CA ASP A 170 4.83 -2.51 2.41
C ASP A 170 4.73 -2.68 3.93
N MET A 171 3.53 -2.54 4.51
CA MET A 171 3.36 -2.61 5.97
C MET A 171 3.90 -3.91 6.57
N PRO A 172 3.65 -5.11 5.98
CA PRO A 172 4.28 -6.33 6.47
C PRO A 172 5.81 -6.29 6.37
N VAL A 173 6.37 -5.69 5.31
CA VAL A 173 7.83 -5.54 5.12
C VAL A 173 8.42 -4.65 6.21
N SER A 174 7.78 -3.52 6.53
CA SER A 174 8.22 -2.64 7.61
C SER A 174 8.15 -3.31 8.97
N ILE A 175 7.09 -4.06 9.26
CA ILE A 175 6.94 -4.82 10.51
C ILE A 175 8.00 -5.92 10.60
N GLU A 176 8.28 -6.64 9.52
CA GLU A 176 9.33 -7.67 9.50
C GLU A 176 10.75 -7.09 9.66
N ASN A 177 11.00 -5.88 9.15
CA ASN A 177 12.25 -5.16 9.45
C ASN A 177 12.37 -4.84 10.95
N THR A 178 11.26 -4.45 11.59
CA THR A 178 11.21 -4.29 13.05
C THR A 178 11.44 -5.63 13.77
N PHE A 179 10.87 -6.74 13.30
CA PHE A 179 11.15 -8.06 13.87
C PHE A 179 12.63 -8.42 13.79
N ALA A 180 13.27 -8.20 12.64
CA ALA A 180 14.69 -8.40 12.48
C ALA A 180 15.50 -7.56 13.47
N GLY A 181 15.15 -6.27 13.64
CA GLY A 181 15.78 -5.39 14.62
C GLY A 181 15.64 -5.87 16.07
N ILE A 182 14.44 -6.31 16.49
CA ILE A 182 14.18 -6.87 17.83
C ILE A 182 15.00 -8.16 18.06
N LEU A 183 15.15 -8.97 17.01
CA LEU A 183 15.87 -10.23 17.06
C LEU A 183 17.39 -10.07 16.89
N GLY A 184 17.87 -8.87 16.57
CA GLY A 184 19.28 -8.60 16.29
C GLY A 184 19.79 -9.22 14.98
N LEU A 185 18.90 -9.42 14.00
CA LEU A 185 19.22 -9.92 12.66
C LEU A 185 19.61 -8.76 11.74
N GLU A 186 20.45 -9.02 10.74
CA GLU A 186 20.89 -8.00 9.78
C GLU A 186 19.78 -7.67 8.78
N SER A 187 18.92 -8.63 8.47
CA SER A 187 17.84 -8.45 7.51
C SER A 187 16.60 -9.26 7.84
N ARG A 188 15.43 -8.69 7.54
CA ARG A 188 14.18 -9.48 7.50
C ARG A 188 14.25 -10.68 6.56
N LYS A 189 15.14 -10.69 5.56
CA LYS A 189 15.32 -11.81 4.63
C LYS A 189 15.92 -13.06 5.30
N GLU A 190 16.29 -12.97 6.57
CA GLU A 190 16.67 -14.11 7.41
C GLU A 190 15.45 -14.79 8.03
N LEU A 191 14.29 -14.13 8.05
CA LEU A 191 13.03 -14.63 8.55
C LEU A 191 12.32 -15.50 7.50
N VAL A 192 11.71 -16.59 7.95
CA VAL A 192 10.75 -17.39 7.19
C VAL A 192 9.41 -17.31 7.91
N VAL A 193 8.43 -16.66 7.27
CA VAL A 193 7.18 -16.27 7.92
C VAL A 193 5.95 -16.98 7.35
N ARG A 194 5.03 -17.40 8.21
CA ARG A 194 3.64 -17.71 7.85
C ARG A 194 2.75 -16.57 8.31
N TYR A 195 1.89 -16.08 7.42
CA TYR A 195 1.00 -14.96 7.64
C TYR A 195 -0.32 -15.22 6.92
N PHE A 196 -1.43 -14.78 7.49
CA PHE A 196 -2.69 -14.70 6.77
C PHE A 196 -3.44 -13.43 7.16
N GLY A 197 -4.30 -12.96 6.27
CA GLY A 197 -5.18 -11.84 6.53
C GLY A 197 -5.78 -11.29 5.25
N LEU A 198 -6.41 -10.13 5.37
CA LEU A 198 -6.61 -9.20 4.27
C LEU A 198 -5.46 -8.18 4.30
N ASN A 199 -5.37 -7.35 3.28
CA ASN A 199 -4.42 -6.23 3.32
C ASN A 199 -4.74 -5.30 4.50
N HIS A 200 -3.71 -4.88 5.25
CA HIS A 200 -3.85 -4.09 6.49
C HIS A 200 -4.67 -4.81 7.59
N PHE A 201 -4.87 -6.13 7.51
CA PHE A 201 -5.75 -6.85 8.42
C PHE A 201 -5.33 -8.33 8.55
N GLY A 202 -4.17 -8.58 9.15
CA GLY A 202 -3.61 -9.92 9.22
C GLY A 202 -2.73 -10.20 10.41
N TRP A 203 -2.26 -11.46 10.49
CA TRP A 203 -1.49 -11.99 11.61
C TRP A 203 -0.36 -12.90 11.15
N TRP A 204 0.81 -12.77 11.76
CA TRP A 204 1.89 -13.75 11.65
C TRP A 204 1.65 -14.90 12.62
N THR A 205 1.67 -16.13 12.09
CA THR A 205 1.40 -17.36 12.85
C THR A 205 2.65 -18.18 13.15
N SER A 206 3.73 -17.96 12.40
CA SER A 206 5.01 -18.64 12.57
C SER A 206 6.10 -17.76 12.00
N ILE A 207 7.18 -17.60 12.75
CA ILE A 207 8.37 -16.86 12.35
C ILE A 207 9.57 -17.70 12.77
N THR A 208 10.31 -18.22 11.80
CA THR A 208 11.54 -18.98 12.04
C THR A 208 12.74 -18.33 11.37
N ASP A 209 13.95 -18.70 11.77
CA ASP A 209 15.12 -18.49 10.91
C ASP A 209 15.16 -19.52 9.77
N LYS A 210 16.18 -19.41 8.91
CA LYS A 210 16.40 -20.35 7.79
C LYS A 210 16.74 -21.78 8.21
N SER A 211 17.17 -22.00 9.46
CA SER A 211 17.41 -23.34 10.02
C SER A 211 16.13 -23.99 10.56
N GLY A 212 15.04 -23.22 10.69
CA GLY A 212 13.78 -23.66 11.27
C GLY A 212 13.67 -23.41 12.78
N LYS A 213 14.59 -22.66 13.40
CA LYS A 213 14.49 -22.27 14.80
C LYS A 213 13.31 -21.30 14.98
N ASP A 214 12.43 -21.58 15.93
CA ASP A 214 11.31 -20.71 16.26
C ASP A 214 11.79 -19.41 16.93
N LEU A 215 11.38 -18.27 16.36
CA LEU A 215 11.72 -16.92 16.81
C LEU A 215 10.51 -16.22 17.46
N MET A 216 9.33 -16.82 17.40
CA MET A 216 8.13 -16.23 18.00
C MET A 216 8.25 -15.99 19.52
N PRO A 217 8.85 -16.88 20.35
CA PRO A 217 8.89 -16.64 21.79
C PRO A 217 9.57 -15.32 22.17
N GLN A 218 10.72 -15.03 21.57
CA GLN A 218 11.48 -13.79 21.82
C GLN A 218 10.69 -12.55 21.34
N LEU A 219 10.07 -12.64 20.16
CA LEU A 219 9.22 -11.54 19.66
C LEU A 219 8.02 -11.31 20.57
N LYS A 220 7.30 -12.36 20.97
CA LYS A 220 6.13 -12.26 21.85
C LYS A 220 6.45 -11.65 23.20
N GLU A 221 7.58 -12.04 23.81
CA GLU A 221 8.07 -11.45 25.06
C GLU A 221 8.27 -9.94 24.90
N TRP A 222 9.02 -9.51 23.88
CA TRP A 222 9.24 -8.09 23.60
C TRP A 222 7.93 -7.33 23.33
N VAL A 223 7.09 -7.87 22.45
CA VAL A 223 5.88 -7.22 21.94
C VAL A 223 4.83 -7.03 23.03
N SER A 224 4.76 -7.97 23.98
CA SER A 224 3.84 -7.88 25.11
C SER A 224 4.08 -6.65 25.98
N GLU A 225 5.32 -6.15 26.04
CA GLU A 225 5.71 -5.00 26.85
C GLU A 225 5.83 -3.71 26.02
N HIS A 226 6.38 -3.81 24.80
CA HIS A 226 6.83 -2.66 24.01
C HIS A 226 6.03 -2.45 22.72
N GLY A 227 5.19 -3.41 22.31
CA GLY A 227 4.62 -3.46 20.97
C GLY A 227 5.73 -3.66 19.94
N TYR A 228 5.65 -2.96 18.81
CA TYR A 228 6.71 -2.92 17.79
C TYR A 228 7.63 -1.71 17.93
N GLU A 229 7.65 -1.07 19.11
CA GLU A 229 8.64 -0.02 19.36
C GLU A 229 10.05 -0.62 19.28
N SER A 230 10.87 -0.07 18.36
CA SER A 230 12.24 -0.50 18.12
C SER A 230 13.11 0.70 17.78
N ASN A 231 14.42 0.55 17.98
CA ASN A 231 15.40 1.61 17.72
C ASN A 231 15.76 1.75 16.23
N THR A 232 15.15 0.95 15.34
CA THR A 232 15.39 1.01 13.90
C THR A 232 14.55 2.12 13.27
N GLU A 233 15.21 3.19 12.83
CA GLU A 233 14.55 4.34 12.22
C GLU A 233 14.27 4.10 10.73
N ASP A 234 13.02 3.76 10.39
CA ASP A 234 12.51 3.95 9.01
C ASP A 234 12.06 5.41 8.85
N PHE A 235 12.59 6.08 7.82
CA PHE A 235 12.29 7.49 7.53
C PHE A 235 10.78 7.78 7.45
N GLN A 236 9.98 6.83 6.95
CA GLN A 236 8.53 7.00 6.85
C GLN A 236 7.82 6.89 8.20
N HIS A 237 8.36 6.07 9.09
CA HIS A 237 7.80 5.71 10.39
C HIS A 237 8.39 6.53 11.55
N ARG A 238 9.18 7.58 11.25
CA ARG A 238 9.77 8.50 12.25
C ARG A 238 8.76 9.44 12.92
N ALA A 239 7.61 9.66 12.30
CA ALA A 239 6.60 10.58 12.80
C ALA A 239 6.04 10.11 14.15
N PRO A 240 5.69 11.02 15.09
CA PRO A 240 5.11 10.66 16.38
C PRO A 240 3.90 9.73 16.27
N SER A 241 3.02 9.98 15.29
CA SER A 241 1.84 9.17 14.99
C SER A 241 2.18 7.71 14.62
N TRP A 242 3.32 7.47 13.99
CA TRP A 242 3.80 6.11 13.72
C TRP A 242 4.41 5.43 14.94
N LYS A 243 5.19 6.15 15.74
CA LYS A 243 5.72 5.61 17.02
C LYS A 243 4.60 5.14 17.94
N GLU A 244 3.53 5.93 18.04
CA GLU A 244 2.34 5.56 18.78
C GLU A 244 1.66 4.31 18.20
N THR A 245 1.51 4.25 16.87
CA THR A 245 0.93 3.09 16.18
C THR A 245 1.69 1.80 16.48
N PHE A 246 3.02 1.83 16.41
CA PHE A 246 3.87 0.67 16.71
C PHE A 246 3.82 0.30 18.19
N ARG A 247 3.75 1.27 19.11
CA ARG A 247 3.59 1.01 20.54
C ARG A 247 2.22 0.40 20.87
N LYS A 248 1.15 0.86 20.21
CA LYS A 248 -0.23 0.39 20.44
C LYS A 248 -0.41 -1.09 20.11
N VAL A 249 0.50 -1.68 19.33
CA VAL A 249 0.52 -3.11 19.03
C VAL A 249 0.50 -3.99 20.28
N LYS A 250 1.08 -3.57 21.40
CA LYS A 250 1.04 -4.37 22.64
C LYS A 250 -0.39 -4.64 23.11
N ASP A 251 -1.28 -3.65 22.95
CA ASP A 251 -2.68 -3.77 23.33
C ASP A 251 -3.42 -4.67 22.32
N VAL A 252 -3.17 -4.47 21.02
CA VAL A 252 -3.70 -5.33 19.95
C VAL A 252 -3.28 -6.79 20.14
N TYR A 253 -2.02 -7.02 20.47
CA TYR A 253 -1.45 -8.34 20.75
C TYR A 253 -2.10 -8.99 21.98
N SER A 254 -2.45 -8.21 23.01
CA SER A 254 -3.08 -8.74 24.23
C SER A 254 -4.45 -9.40 23.97
N VAL A 255 -5.14 -9.04 22.89
CA VAL A 255 -6.40 -9.67 22.45
C VAL A 255 -6.16 -11.06 21.85
N VAL A 256 -5.03 -11.25 21.16
CA VAL A 256 -4.68 -12.50 20.46
C VAL A 256 -3.19 -12.84 20.68
N PRO A 257 -2.79 -13.29 21.88
CA PRO A 257 -1.37 -13.48 22.22
C PRO A 257 -0.72 -14.66 21.49
N ASP A 258 -1.50 -15.51 20.83
CA ASP A 258 -0.98 -16.63 20.06
C ASP A 258 -0.32 -16.23 18.74
N MET A 259 -0.60 -15.02 18.24
CA MET A 259 -0.11 -14.52 16.96
C MET A 259 0.41 -13.09 17.09
N LEU A 260 1.20 -12.63 16.10
CA LEU A 260 1.64 -11.24 16.04
C LEU A 260 0.74 -10.49 15.04
N PRO A 261 0.13 -9.34 15.42
CA PRO A 261 -0.85 -8.66 14.58
C PRO A 261 -0.25 -7.61 13.63
N ASN A 262 -0.89 -7.39 12.49
CA ASN A 262 -0.67 -6.19 11.69
C ASN A 262 -1.06 -4.94 12.50
N THR A 263 -0.26 -3.87 12.42
CA THR A 263 -0.44 -2.61 13.18
C THR A 263 -1.80 -1.95 12.93
N TYR A 264 -2.35 -2.11 11.72
CA TYR A 264 -3.65 -1.55 11.34
C TYR A 264 -4.83 -2.15 12.11
N LEU A 265 -4.69 -3.32 12.73
CA LEU A 265 -5.75 -3.92 13.54
C LEU A 265 -6.17 -3.04 14.74
N LYS A 266 -5.34 -2.06 15.14
CA LYS A 266 -5.73 -1.07 16.17
C LYS A 266 -6.99 -0.28 15.79
N TYR A 267 -7.20 -0.01 14.50
CA TYR A 267 -8.34 0.78 14.02
C TYR A 267 -9.67 0.05 14.18
N TYR A 268 -9.62 -1.28 14.18
CA TYR A 268 -10.81 -2.14 14.25
C TYR A 268 -11.06 -2.67 15.67
N LEU A 269 -9.99 -2.92 16.43
CA LEU A 269 -10.09 -3.42 17.81
C LEU A 269 -10.18 -2.31 18.87
N TYR A 270 -9.66 -1.12 18.56
CA TYR A 270 -9.68 0.05 19.44
C TYR A 270 -10.10 1.33 18.70
N PRO A 271 -11.24 1.34 17.98
CA PRO A 271 -11.69 2.51 17.22
C PRO A 271 -11.97 3.72 18.12
N ASP A 272 -12.50 3.48 19.32
CA ASP A 272 -12.76 4.48 20.36
C ASP A 272 -11.48 5.21 20.80
N TYR A 273 -10.43 4.45 21.12
CA TYR A 273 -9.11 4.99 21.46
C TYR A 273 -8.54 5.85 20.32
N VAL A 274 -8.64 5.37 19.08
CA VAL A 274 -8.14 6.11 17.91
C VAL A 274 -8.86 7.44 17.76
N VAL A 275 -10.19 7.45 17.89
CA VAL A 275 -10.97 8.71 17.80
C VAL A 275 -10.61 9.67 18.93
N GLU A 276 -10.52 9.19 20.18
CA GLU A 276 -10.17 10.01 21.34
C GLU A 276 -8.79 10.68 21.22
N HIS A 277 -7.84 9.99 20.58
CA HIS A 277 -6.45 10.45 20.43
C HIS A 277 -6.17 11.11 19.07
N SER A 278 -7.20 11.35 18.25
CA SER A 278 -7.06 12.03 16.96
C SER A 278 -7.42 13.50 17.06
N ASP A 279 -6.65 14.35 16.36
CA ASP A 279 -7.00 15.76 16.17
C ASP A 279 -7.81 15.91 14.87
N LYS A 280 -9.11 16.20 15.02
CA LYS A 280 -10.03 16.39 13.89
C LYS A 280 -9.75 17.64 13.05
N ASP A 281 -9.02 18.62 13.60
CA ASP A 281 -8.69 19.87 12.91
C ASP A 281 -7.28 19.80 12.27
N TYR A 282 -6.42 18.88 12.75
CA TYR A 282 -5.09 18.63 12.22
C TYR A 282 -4.76 17.14 12.11
N THR A 283 -5.02 16.58 10.94
CA THR A 283 -4.93 15.13 10.68
C THR A 283 -3.58 14.72 10.09
N ARG A 284 -3.40 13.42 9.80
CA ARG A 284 -2.15 12.90 9.22
C ARG A 284 -1.90 13.47 7.81
N ALA A 285 -2.94 13.75 7.04
CA ALA A 285 -2.83 14.46 5.77
C ALA A 285 -2.17 15.83 5.96
N ASN A 286 -2.58 16.58 6.99
CA ASN A 286 -1.98 17.87 7.31
C ASN A 286 -0.51 17.74 7.74
N GLU A 287 -0.16 16.74 8.55
CA GLU A 287 1.23 16.43 8.89
C GLU A 287 2.08 16.18 7.63
N VAL A 288 1.57 15.38 6.70
CA VAL A 288 2.28 15.04 5.45
C VAL A 288 2.45 16.27 4.54
N MET A 289 1.39 17.06 4.34
CA MET A 289 1.43 18.29 3.55
C MET A 289 2.41 19.31 4.15
N ASN A 290 2.48 19.41 5.48
CA ASN A 290 3.37 20.35 6.16
C ASN A 290 4.81 19.87 6.35
N SER A 291 5.10 18.59 6.07
CA SER A 291 6.44 18.01 6.20
C SER A 291 6.93 17.42 4.87
N ARG A 292 6.68 16.13 4.64
CA ARG A 292 7.19 15.36 3.50
C ARG A 292 6.93 16.02 2.17
N GLU A 293 5.73 16.56 1.95
CA GLU A 293 5.41 17.19 0.67
C GLU A 293 6.30 18.43 0.42
N LYS A 294 6.36 19.36 1.38
CA LYS A 294 7.26 20.52 1.28
C LYS A 294 8.73 20.10 1.13
N GLU A 295 9.19 19.16 1.96
CA GLU A 295 10.59 18.70 1.95
C GLU A 295 10.99 18.15 0.57
N VAL A 296 10.15 17.29 -0.02
CA VAL A 296 10.45 16.66 -1.32
C VAL A 296 10.40 17.68 -2.46
N PHE A 297 9.35 18.51 -2.54
CA PHE A 297 9.24 19.50 -3.62
C PHE A 297 10.32 20.59 -3.52
N THR A 298 10.62 21.10 -2.32
CA THR A 298 11.72 22.05 -2.13
C THR A 298 13.08 21.43 -2.47
N THR A 299 13.29 20.14 -2.18
CA THR A 299 14.52 19.46 -2.58
C THR A 299 14.61 19.30 -4.10
N ALA A 300 13.51 18.94 -4.76
CA ALA A 300 13.46 18.86 -6.22
C ALA A 300 13.74 20.22 -6.88
N GLU A 301 13.14 21.30 -6.37
CA GLU A 301 13.40 22.67 -6.83
C GLU A 301 14.88 23.06 -6.69
N LYS A 302 15.51 22.73 -5.57
CA LYS A 302 16.93 23.00 -5.33
C LYS A 302 17.81 22.26 -6.32
N ILE A 303 17.57 20.97 -6.56
CA ILE A 303 18.31 20.15 -7.54
C ILE A 303 18.21 20.77 -8.93
N VAL A 304 17.00 21.20 -9.33
CA VAL A 304 16.78 21.83 -10.63
C VAL A 304 17.49 23.19 -10.72
N ALA A 305 17.44 23.99 -9.66
CA ALA A 305 18.08 25.30 -9.63
C ALA A 305 19.62 25.22 -9.62
N SER A 306 20.20 24.21 -8.98
CA SER A 306 21.64 23.98 -8.97
C SER A 306 22.14 23.16 -10.17
N ASP A 307 21.25 22.61 -11.00
CA ASP A 307 21.55 21.65 -12.08
C ASP A 307 22.42 20.47 -11.62
N THR A 308 22.29 20.06 -10.37
CA THR A 308 22.99 18.92 -9.79
C THR A 308 22.23 18.28 -8.64
N ALA A 309 22.29 16.95 -8.53
CA ALA A 309 21.75 16.20 -7.40
C ALA A 309 22.80 15.88 -6.34
N GLU A 310 24.05 16.32 -6.50
CA GLU A 310 25.10 16.16 -5.50
C GLU A 310 24.74 16.90 -4.20
N GLY A 311 24.89 16.22 -3.06
CA GLY A 311 24.54 16.78 -1.75
C GLY A 311 23.04 16.80 -1.42
N TYR A 312 22.18 16.28 -2.31
CA TYR A 312 20.75 16.09 -2.06
C TYR A 312 20.40 14.61 -2.00
N GLU A 313 19.61 14.23 -0.98
CA GLU A 313 19.12 12.86 -0.82
C GLU A 313 17.60 12.83 -0.78
N PHE A 314 17.03 11.90 -1.54
CA PHE A 314 15.65 11.49 -1.39
C PHE A 314 15.61 10.17 -0.66
N HIS A 315 14.92 10.12 0.48
CA HIS A 315 14.83 8.92 1.27
C HIS A 315 13.87 7.92 0.61
N SER A 316 14.40 6.77 0.21
CA SER A 316 13.62 5.60 -0.17
C SER A 316 13.28 4.81 1.10
N GLY A 317 12.10 5.01 1.69
CA GLY A 317 11.62 4.17 2.80
C GLY A 317 11.49 2.70 2.41
N ALA A 318 10.97 1.86 3.31
CA ALA A 318 10.75 0.42 3.06
C ALA A 318 9.98 0.13 1.76
N HIS A 319 9.16 1.07 1.30
CA HIS A 319 8.38 0.97 0.06
C HIS A 319 9.19 0.55 -1.17
N ALA A 320 10.43 1.03 -1.30
CA ALA A 320 11.12 0.94 -2.57
C ALA A 320 11.75 -0.46 -2.75
N SER A 321 12.40 -1.01 -1.71
CA SER A 321 13.18 -2.25 -1.83
C SER A 321 12.34 -3.48 -2.18
N PHE A 322 11.13 -3.58 -1.64
CA PHE A 322 10.26 -4.75 -1.89
C PHE A 322 9.77 -4.78 -3.35
N ILE A 323 9.59 -3.63 -4.00
CA ILE A 323 9.11 -3.56 -5.39
C ILE A 323 10.18 -4.09 -6.34
N ILE A 324 11.46 -3.78 -6.08
CA ILE A 324 12.56 -4.37 -6.84
C ILE A 324 12.69 -5.86 -6.58
N ASP A 325 12.52 -6.31 -5.34
CA ASP A 325 12.49 -7.74 -5.05
C ASP A 325 11.40 -8.42 -5.90
N LEU A 326 10.18 -7.85 -5.94
CA LEU A 326 9.06 -8.37 -6.73
C LEU A 326 9.34 -8.36 -8.24
N ALA A 327 9.78 -7.23 -8.78
CA ALA A 327 10.13 -7.10 -10.19
C ALA A 327 11.23 -8.10 -10.60
N SER A 328 12.25 -8.26 -9.75
CA SER A 328 13.34 -9.22 -9.97
C SER A 328 12.84 -10.66 -9.92
N ALA A 329 11.92 -10.98 -9.01
CA ALA A 329 11.35 -12.32 -8.90
C ALA A 329 10.58 -12.74 -10.17
N ILE A 330 9.82 -11.80 -10.75
CA ILE A 330 9.14 -12.00 -12.04
C ILE A 330 10.16 -12.10 -13.18
N ALA A 331 11.06 -11.12 -13.27
CA ALA A 331 12.05 -11.00 -14.33
C ALA A 331 12.96 -12.23 -14.47
N TYR A 332 13.34 -12.84 -13.34
CA TYR A 332 14.35 -13.90 -13.28
C TYR A 332 13.83 -15.22 -12.72
N ASN A 333 12.51 -15.33 -12.50
CA ASN A 333 11.85 -16.53 -11.98
C ASN A 333 12.50 -17.06 -10.69
N THR A 334 12.77 -16.17 -9.72
CA THR A 334 13.60 -16.51 -8.54
C THR A 334 12.89 -17.41 -7.53
N LYS A 335 11.56 -17.50 -7.60
CA LYS A 335 10.70 -18.16 -6.60
C LYS A 335 10.88 -17.57 -5.19
N GLU A 336 11.19 -16.27 -5.11
CA GLU A 336 11.29 -15.56 -3.82
C GLU A 336 9.93 -15.59 -3.10
N ARG A 337 9.96 -15.83 -1.80
CA ARG A 337 8.77 -15.90 -0.96
C ARG A 337 8.38 -14.49 -0.50
N MET A 338 7.15 -14.08 -0.81
CA MET A 338 6.64 -12.74 -0.50
C MET A 338 5.20 -12.80 0.00
N LEU A 339 4.79 -11.82 0.80
CA LEU A 339 3.38 -11.61 1.12
C LEU A 339 2.74 -10.80 0.00
N LEU A 340 1.74 -11.37 -0.66
CA LEU A 340 1.03 -10.75 -1.78
C LEU A 340 -0.48 -10.85 -1.58
N ILE A 341 -1.22 -9.90 -2.17
CA ILE A 341 -2.67 -9.88 -2.16
C ILE A 341 -3.17 -10.65 -3.38
N VAL A 342 -3.72 -11.85 -3.16
CA VAL A 342 -4.11 -12.81 -4.20
C VAL A 342 -5.53 -13.35 -3.95
N PRO A 343 -6.22 -13.89 -4.97
CA PRO A 343 -7.47 -14.61 -4.75
C PRO A 343 -7.25 -15.82 -3.82
N ASN A 344 -8.09 -15.97 -2.81
CA ASN A 344 -7.95 -17.02 -1.80
C ASN A 344 -7.95 -18.43 -2.40
N ASN A 345 -8.97 -18.75 -3.20
CA ASN A 345 -9.12 -20.01 -3.93
C ASN A 345 -8.76 -21.29 -3.13
N GLY A 346 -9.07 -21.31 -1.83
CA GLY A 346 -8.82 -22.45 -0.93
C GLY A 346 -7.49 -22.43 -0.18
N ALA A 347 -6.65 -21.40 -0.34
CA ALA A 347 -5.43 -21.24 0.47
C ALA A 347 -5.76 -21.12 1.97
N ILE A 348 -6.74 -20.30 2.31
CA ILE A 348 -7.44 -20.29 3.60
C ILE A 348 -8.74 -21.10 3.42
N ILE A 349 -8.75 -22.31 3.97
CA ILE A 349 -9.72 -23.37 3.65
C ILE A 349 -11.14 -23.01 4.09
N ASN A 350 -11.27 -22.43 5.28
CA ASN A 350 -12.54 -22.07 5.89
C ASN A 350 -12.92 -20.59 5.66
N PHE A 351 -12.48 -19.98 4.55
CA PHE A 351 -12.75 -18.57 4.19
C PHE A 351 -13.21 -18.47 2.72
N PRO A 352 -13.97 -17.44 2.29
CA PRO A 352 -14.54 -17.38 0.95
C PRO A 352 -13.47 -17.49 -0.15
N ALA A 353 -13.68 -18.39 -1.11
CA ALA A 353 -12.71 -18.66 -2.18
C ALA A 353 -12.48 -17.45 -3.09
N ASN A 354 -13.46 -16.55 -3.19
CA ASN A 354 -13.41 -15.35 -4.02
C ASN A 354 -12.95 -14.09 -3.24
N ALA A 355 -12.46 -14.22 -2.01
CA ALA A 355 -11.84 -13.12 -1.29
C ALA A 355 -10.44 -12.84 -1.81
N MET A 356 -10.01 -11.57 -1.82
CA MET A 356 -8.60 -11.22 -1.94
C MET A 356 -7.97 -11.31 -0.56
N VAL A 357 -6.91 -12.09 -0.42
CA VAL A 357 -6.23 -12.36 0.86
C VAL A 357 -4.75 -12.06 0.74
N GLU A 358 -4.13 -11.60 1.82
CA GLU A 358 -2.71 -11.33 1.90
C GLU A 358 -2.01 -12.54 2.55
N ILE A 359 -1.27 -13.30 1.74
CA ILE A 359 -0.66 -14.59 2.15
C ILE A 359 0.71 -14.79 1.49
N PRO A 360 1.57 -15.66 2.06
CA PRO A 360 2.82 -16.07 1.43
C PRO A 360 2.62 -16.71 0.07
N CYS A 361 3.34 -16.22 -0.92
CA CYS A 361 3.39 -16.75 -2.28
C CYS A 361 4.86 -16.97 -2.68
N LEU A 362 5.12 -17.95 -3.55
CA LEU A 362 6.37 -18.02 -4.29
C LEU A 362 6.19 -17.23 -5.58
N VAL A 363 7.11 -16.33 -5.91
CA VAL A 363 6.96 -15.46 -7.09
C VAL A 363 7.92 -15.86 -8.20
N GLY A 364 7.37 -16.14 -9.38
CA GLY A 364 8.14 -16.45 -10.58
C GLY A 364 7.68 -15.64 -11.80
N SER A 365 8.16 -16.04 -12.98
CA SER A 365 7.82 -15.38 -14.26
C SER A 365 6.34 -15.46 -14.61
N ASP A 366 5.63 -16.48 -14.10
CA ASP A 366 4.20 -16.68 -14.30
C ASP A 366 3.33 -16.00 -13.23
N GLY A 367 3.96 -15.18 -12.37
CA GLY A 367 3.31 -14.52 -11.25
C GLY A 367 3.37 -15.31 -9.93
N PRO A 368 2.43 -15.07 -9.00
CA PRO A 368 2.44 -15.67 -7.68
C PRO A 368 1.86 -17.10 -7.64
N GLU A 369 2.52 -17.98 -6.89
CA GLU A 369 2.05 -19.31 -6.51
C GLU A 369 1.71 -19.32 -5.01
N PRO A 370 0.42 -19.17 -4.63
CA PRO A 370 0.03 -19.02 -3.22
C PRO A 370 0.26 -20.28 -2.39
N LEU A 371 0.75 -20.12 -1.15
CA LEU A 371 0.93 -21.22 -0.21
C LEU A 371 -0.32 -21.44 0.65
N VAL A 372 -0.62 -22.71 0.95
CA VAL A 372 -1.77 -23.08 1.78
C VAL A 372 -1.56 -22.64 3.24
N MET A 373 -2.56 -21.94 3.76
CA MET A 373 -2.61 -21.44 5.13
C MET A 373 -3.39 -22.36 6.07
N GLY A 374 -4.33 -23.15 5.54
CA GLY A 374 -5.13 -24.09 6.32
C GLY A 374 -6.42 -23.45 6.84
N GLU A 375 -6.93 -23.97 7.96
CA GLU A 375 -8.06 -23.35 8.66
C GLU A 375 -7.57 -22.24 9.60
N ILE A 376 -8.23 -21.10 9.57
CA ILE A 376 -7.97 -19.99 10.50
C ILE A 376 -8.93 -20.04 11.70
N PRO A 377 -8.53 -19.56 12.89
CA PRO A 377 -9.37 -19.62 14.08
C PRO A 377 -10.62 -18.73 13.97
N THR A 378 -11.62 -19.03 14.81
CA THR A 378 -12.94 -18.36 14.80
C THR A 378 -12.85 -16.83 14.92
N PHE A 379 -11.95 -16.32 15.76
CA PHE A 379 -11.83 -14.88 16.01
C PHE A 379 -11.41 -14.13 14.73
N GLN A 380 -10.29 -14.52 14.14
CA GLN A 380 -9.78 -13.93 12.90
C GLN A 380 -10.75 -14.15 11.75
N LYS A 381 -11.35 -15.34 11.65
CA LYS A 381 -12.38 -15.60 10.63
C LYS A 381 -13.55 -14.63 10.75
N GLY A 382 -14.11 -14.43 11.95
CA GLY A 382 -15.23 -13.52 12.17
C GLY A 382 -14.90 -12.09 11.75
N MET A 383 -13.75 -11.59 12.20
CA MET A 383 -13.27 -10.25 11.85
C MET A 383 -13.01 -10.10 10.35
N MET A 384 -12.37 -11.08 9.71
CA MET A 384 -12.06 -11.04 8.28
C MET A 384 -13.32 -11.17 7.41
N GLU A 385 -14.33 -11.95 7.82
CA GLU A 385 -15.60 -12.07 7.10
C GLU A 385 -16.38 -10.75 7.11
N GLU A 386 -16.40 -10.06 8.27
CA GLU A 386 -16.99 -8.73 8.38
C GLU A 386 -16.27 -7.73 7.47
N GLN A 387 -14.95 -7.64 7.58
CA GLN A 387 -14.15 -6.69 6.80
C GLN A 387 -14.18 -6.97 5.29
N VAL A 388 -14.07 -8.23 4.85
CA VAL A 388 -14.13 -8.56 3.42
C VAL A 388 -15.52 -8.28 2.84
N ALA A 389 -16.58 -8.40 3.65
CA ALA A 389 -17.93 -8.05 3.24
C ALA A 389 -18.07 -6.53 3.02
N VAL A 390 -17.46 -5.70 3.89
CA VAL A 390 -17.35 -4.24 3.68
C VAL A 390 -16.71 -3.97 2.32
N GLU A 391 -15.51 -4.50 2.08
CA GLU A 391 -14.75 -4.26 0.85
C GLU A 391 -15.51 -4.69 -0.41
N LYS A 392 -16.17 -5.86 -0.35
CA LYS A 392 -17.01 -6.35 -1.45
C LYS A 392 -18.22 -5.46 -1.70
N LEU A 393 -18.88 -4.95 -0.66
CA LEU A 393 -20.02 -4.04 -0.77
C LEU A 393 -19.62 -2.66 -1.33
N VAL A 394 -18.40 -2.19 -1.04
CA VAL A 394 -17.85 -0.98 -1.68
C VAL A 394 -17.73 -1.19 -3.19
N VAL A 395 -17.16 -2.32 -3.61
CA VAL A 395 -17.03 -2.63 -5.05
C VAL A 395 -18.41 -2.88 -5.69
N ASP A 396 -19.35 -3.53 -5.01
CA ASP A 396 -20.75 -3.62 -5.46
C ASP A 396 -21.33 -2.22 -5.70
N ALA A 397 -21.17 -1.30 -4.75
CA ALA A 397 -21.68 0.06 -4.86
C ALA A 397 -21.07 0.82 -6.04
N TRP A 398 -19.77 0.66 -6.27
CA TRP A 398 -19.07 1.29 -7.39
C TRP A 398 -19.57 0.75 -8.74
N VAL A 399 -19.70 -0.57 -8.87
CA VAL A 399 -20.14 -1.22 -10.11
C VAL A 399 -21.62 -0.94 -10.42
N GLU A 400 -22.47 -0.97 -9.39
CA GLU A 400 -23.92 -0.82 -9.53
C GLU A 400 -24.38 0.65 -9.49
N GLY A 401 -23.51 1.58 -9.10
CA GLY A 401 -23.90 2.95 -8.78
C GLY A 401 -24.92 3.00 -7.64
N SER A 402 -24.75 2.17 -6.61
CA SER A 402 -25.77 1.91 -5.58
C SER A 402 -25.46 2.61 -4.27
N TYR A 403 -26.28 3.60 -3.91
CA TYR A 403 -26.18 4.25 -2.60
C TYR A 403 -26.37 3.24 -1.46
N GLN A 404 -27.36 2.35 -1.63
CA GLN A 404 -27.74 1.39 -0.60
C GLN A 404 -26.61 0.40 -0.26
N LYS A 405 -25.84 -0.03 -1.27
CA LYS A 405 -24.69 -0.92 -1.07
C LYS A 405 -23.57 -0.23 -0.31
N LEU A 406 -23.30 1.04 -0.64
CA LEU A 406 -22.26 1.79 0.06
C LEU A 406 -22.67 2.07 1.51
N TRP A 407 -23.94 2.38 1.76
CA TRP A 407 -24.45 2.53 3.12
C TRP A 407 -24.35 1.22 3.93
N GLN A 408 -24.61 0.07 3.30
CA GLN A 408 -24.39 -1.24 3.93
C GLN A 408 -22.91 -1.45 4.27
N ALA A 409 -21.98 -1.10 3.36
CA ALA A 409 -20.55 -1.20 3.60
C ALA A 409 -20.12 -0.35 4.82
N PHE A 410 -20.57 0.90 4.89
CA PHE A 410 -20.28 1.78 6.02
C PHE A 410 -20.87 1.25 7.32
N THR A 411 -22.12 0.77 7.28
CA THR A 411 -22.82 0.23 8.46
C THR A 411 -22.14 -1.03 9.01
N LEU A 412 -21.56 -1.84 8.14
CA LEU A 412 -20.93 -3.11 8.50
C LEU A 412 -19.49 -2.95 9.03
N SER A 413 -18.84 -1.81 8.77
CA SER A 413 -17.48 -1.56 9.25
C SER A 413 -17.43 -1.54 10.77
N ALA A 414 -16.54 -2.34 11.37
CA ALA A 414 -16.30 -2.36 12.81
C ALA A 414 -15.87 -1.00 13.41
N THR A 415 -15.47 -0.05 12.55
CA THR A 415 -15.12 1.32 12.96
C THR A 415 -16.34 2.24 13.11
N VAL A 416 -17.53 1.83 12.65
CA VAL A 416 -18.72 2.68 12.59
C VAL A 416 -19.75 2.19 13.61
N PRO A 417 -20.20 3.05 14.55
CA PRO A 417 -20.96 2.57 15.72
C PRO A 417 -22.43 2.24 15.42
N SER A 418 -23.00 2.75 14.31
CA SER A 418 -24.38 2.49 13.94
C SER A 418 -24.69 2.86 12.49
N ALA A 419 -25.79 2.32 11.95
CA ALA A 419 -26.30 2.67 10.63
C ALA A 419 -26.69 4.15 10.48
N GLY A 420 -27.10 4.81 11.57
CA GLY A 420 -27.43 6.24 11.57
C GLY A 420 -26.20 7.10 11.30
N VAL A 421 -25.14 6.88 12.09
CA VAL A 421 -23.84 7.54 11.89
C VAL A 421 -23.24 7.17 10.53
N ALA A 422 -23.36 5.91 10.11
CA ALA A 422 -22.92 5.45 8.80
C ALA A 422 -23.54 6.28 7.65
N LYS A 423 -24.84 6.59 7.76
CA LYS A 423 -25.56 7.38 6.77
C LYS A 423 -25.09 8.84 6.75
N GLU A 424 -24.95 9.47 7.91
CA GLU A 424 -24.50 10.86 8.02
C GLU A 424 -23.09 11.04 7.42
N VAL A 425 -22.15 10.15 7.78
CA VAL A 425 -20.78 10.18 7.24
C VAL A 425 -20.78 9.91 5.73
N LEU A 426 -21.60 8.98 5.25
CA LEU A 426 -21.73 8.69 3.81
C LEU A 426 -22.25 9.91 3.03
N ASP A 427 -23.30 10.56 3.52
CA ASP A 427 -23.92 11.70 2.82
C ASP A 427 -22.92 12.87 2.69
N ASP A 428 -22.14 13.15 3.73
CA ASP A 428 -21.08 14.17 3.68
C ASP A 428 -19.94 13.79 2.72
N LEU A 429 -19.53 12.52 2.71
CA LEU A 429 -18.49 12.04 1.80
C LEU A 429 -18.95 12.04 0.35
N ILE A 430 -20.23 11.81 0.04
CA ILE A 430 -20.76 11.95 -1.32
C ILE A 430 -20.56 13.37 -1.83
N GLU A 431 -20.91 14.39 -1.04
CA GLU A 431 -20.73 15.79 -1.45
C GLU A 431 -19.25 16.12 -1.64
N ALA A 432 -18.39 15.69 -0.71
CA ALA A 432 -16.95 15.92 -0.81
C ALA A 432 -16.31 15.24 -2.04
N ASN A 433 -16.89 14.14 -2.52
CA ASN A 433 -16.33 13.31 -3.60
C ASN A 433 -17.09 13.43 -4.93
N LYS A 434 -17.96 14.43 -5.12
CA LYS A 434 -18.81 14.56 -6.31
C LYS A 434 -18.07 14.56 -7.66
N ASP A 435 -16.84 15.04 -7.67
CA ASP A 435 -15.99 15.11 -8.87
C ASP A 435 -15.19 13.81 -9.13
N PHE A 436 -15.23 12.85 -8.20
CA PHE A 436 -14.41 11.63 -8.24
C PHE A 436 -15.22 10.33 -8.24
N TRP A 437 -16.35 10.28 -7.52
CA TRP A 437 -17.13 9.05 -7.41
C TRP A 437 -18.09 8.86 -8.59
N PRO A 438 -18.46 7.61 -8.91
CA PRO A 438 -19.62 7.37 -9.75
C PRO A 438 -20.89 7.91 -9.07
N VAL A 439 -21.89 8.26 -9.89
CA VAL A 439 -23.19 8.69 -9.37
C VAL A 439 -23.87 7.52 -8.66
N LEU A 440 -24.17 7.71 -7.38
CA LEU A 440 -24.91 6.75 -6.55
C LEU A 440 -26.41 7.06 -6.60
N ARG A 441 -27.24 6.06 -6.89
CA ARG A 441 -28.70 6.16 -7.05
C ARG A 441 -29.46 5.49 -5.92
#